data_AF-A0A0M0K4Z5-F1
#
_entry.id   AF-A0A0M0K4Z5-F1
#
_cell.length_a   1.000
_cell.length_b   1.000
_cell.length_c   1.000
_cell.angle_alpha   90.00
_cell.angle_beta   90.00
_cell.angle_gamma   90.00
#
_symmetry.space_group_name_H-M   'P 1'
#
loop_
_entity.id
_entity.type
_entity.pdbx_description
1 polymer ?
#
loop_
_entity_poly.entity_id
_entity_poly.type
_entity_poly.pdbx_seq_one_letter_code
_entity_poly.pdbx_strand_id
1 'polypeptide(L)'
;MYSDAGFDVSRCGRYLALCELDPQVGYHLRTFSLQRRSMGVALQTVALPNCPFVTSVQFAPLPFAVLIGYGRCQAPALAQAPQYAVLRCIEFQPKPGGARQLTEEVELFAVDSTDESNVALFHPHPHACAELGFLYATKDGRIRAFKFDRTGMQLGGAGSS
;
A
#
# COMPACT_ATOMS: atom_id res chain seq x y z
N MET A 1 -1.40 22.59 -5.56
CA MET A 1 -1.87 21.30 -5.03
C MET A 1 -0.64 20.53 -4.60
N TYR A 2 -0.14 20.78 -3.38
CA TYR A 2 0.76 19.83 -2.73
C TYR A 2 -0.16 18.74 -2.18
N SER A 3 -0.37 17.67 -2.91
CA SER A 3 -1.10 16.54 -2.34
C SER A 3 -0.08 15.57 -1.79
N ASP A 4 -0.11 15.36 -0.49
CA ASP A 4 0.55 14.23 0.19
C ASP A 4 -0.18 12.91 -0.16
N ALA A 5 -0.60 12.77 -1.41
CA ALA A 5 -1.45 11.72 -1.92
C ALA A 5 -0.75 11.02 -3.09
N GLY A 6 -0.87 9.70 -3.12
CA GLY A 6 -0.39 8.87 -4.22
C GLY A 6 -1.57 8.15 -4.88
N PHE A 7 -1.48 7.89 -6.17
CA PHE A 7 -2.48 7.10 -6.87
C PHE A 7 -1.86 6.18 -7.91
N ASP A 8 -2.57 5.12 -8.26
CA ASP A 8 -2.24 4.26 -9.39
C ASP A 8 -3.49 3.66 -10.02
N VAL A 9 -3.41 3.33 -11.31
CA VAL A 9 -4.46 2.66 -12.06
C VAL A 9 -4.02 1.23 -12.33
N SER A 10 -4.85 0.27 -11.93
CA SER A 10 -4.62 -1.15 -12.18
C SER A 10 -4.35 -1.43 -13.66
N ARG A 11 -3.47 -2.38 -13.98
CA ARG A 11 -3.11 -2.70 -15.38
C ARG A 11 -4.28 -3.11 -16.27
N CYS A 12 -5.36 -3.64 -15.68
CA CYS A 12 -6.57 -3.97 -16.42
C CYS A 12 -7.46 -2.75 -16.74
N GLY A 13 -7.11 -1.56 -16.25
CA GLY A 13 -7.81 -0.29 -16.47
C GLY A 13 -9.15 -0.19 -15.74
N ARG A 14 -9.46 -1.11 -14.81
CA ARG A 14 -10.79 -1.19 -14.17
C ARG A 14 -10.86 -0.60 -12.78
N TYR A 15 -9.71 -0.32 -12.16
CA TYR A 15 -9.62 0.11 -10.78
C TYR A 15 -8.59 1.23 -10.61
N LEU A 16 -8.91 2.18 -9.73
CA LEU A 16 -8.05 3.25 -9.24
C LEU A 16 -7.77 3.02 -7.76
N ALA A 17 -6.51 3.14 -7.34
CA ALA A 17 -6.10 3.19 -5.96
C ALA A 17 -5.66 4.62 -5.66
N LEU A 18 -6.13 5.18 -4.55
CA LEU A 18 -5.80 6.51 -4.09
C LEU A 18 -5.49 6.43 -2.60
N CYS A 19 -4.31 6.90 -2.22
CA CYS A 19 -3.97 7.12 -0.83
C CYS A 19 -4.06 8.62 -0.55
N GLU A 20 -4.91 9.02 0.39
CA GLU A 20 -5.14 10.42 0.73
C GLU A 20 -5.22 10.63 2.24
N LEU A 21 -4.93 11.86 2.68
CA LEU A 21 -5.03 12.28 4.07
C LEU A 21 -6.42 12.87 4.33
N ASP A 22 -7.21 12.23 5.19
CA ASP A 22 -8.45 12.78 5.72
C ASP A 22 -8.19 13.44 7.08
N PRO A 23 -8.63 14.69 7.32
CA PRO A 23 -8.40 15.37 8.61
C PRO A 23 -9.02 14.69 9.84
N GLN A 24 -10.06 13.88 9.66
CA GLN A 24 -10.79 13.21 10.74
C GLN A 24 -10.34 11.75 10.94
N VAL A 25 -9.91 11.08 9.87
CA VAL A 25 -9.57 9.64 9.88
C VAL A 25 -8.06 9.37 9.74
N GLY A 26 -7.30 10.36 9.27
CA GLY A 26 -5.89 10.20 8.92
C GLY A 26 -5.70 9.64 7.50
N TYR A 27 -4.51 9.12 7.23
CA TYR A 27 -4.22 8.48 5.95
C TYR A 27 -5.06 7.24 5.74
N HIS A 28 -5.60 7.09 4.54
CA HIS A 28 -6.31 5.88 4.14
C HIS A 28 -6.08 5.58 2.66
N LEU A 29 -6.05 4.29 2.33
CA LEU A 29 -6.13 3.79 0.97
C LEU A 29 -7.60 3.62 0.61
N ARG A 30 -8.03 4.25 -0.48
CA ARG A 30 -9.33 3.98 -1.09
C ARG A 30 -9.13 3.44 -2.51
N THR A 31 -9.89 2.40 -2.84
CA THR A 31 -9.95 1.89 -4.22
C THR A 31 -11.32 2.15 -4.82
N PHE A 32 -11.34 2.44 -6.12
CA PHE A 32 -12.54 2.80 -6.85
C PHE A 32 -12.68 1.96 -8.12
N SER A 33 -13.93 1.70 -8.52
CA SER A 33 -14.22 1.18 -9.86
C SER A 33 -14.07 2.29 -10.90
N LEU A 34 -13.45 1.94 -12.02
CA LEU A 34 -13.40 2.74 -13.25
C LEU A 34 -14.33 2.18 -14.34
N GLN A 35 -15.14 1.17 -14.02
CA GLN A 35 -16.07 0.59 -14.98
C GLN A 35 -17.23 1.54 -15.24
N ARG A 36 -17.72 1.60 -16.48
CA ARG A 36 -18.76 2.54 -16.92
C ARG A 36 -20.00 2.63 -16.01
N ARG A 37 -20.45 1.50 -15.45
CA ARG A 37 -21.67 1.43 -14.62
C ARG A 37 -21.45 1.73 -13.13
N SER A 38 -20.20 1.74 -12.68
CA SER A 38 -19.84 1.92 -11.26
C SER A 38 -18.68 2.88 -11.09
N MET A 39 -18.46 3.77 -12.06
CA MET A 39 -17.34 4.70 -12.05
C MET A 39 -17.39 5.56 -10.79
N GLY A 40 -16.28 5.58 -10.05
CA GLY A 40 -16.16 6.33 -8.79
C GLY A 40 -16.82 5.66 -7.57
N VAL A 41 -17.43 4.47 -7.73
CA VAL A 41 -17.90 3.68 -6.58
C VAL A 41 -16.68 3.16 -5.81
N ALA A 42 -16.64 3.45 -4.51
CA ALA A 42 -15.63 2.91 -3.61
C ALA A 42 -15.81 1.40 -3.45
N LEU A 43 -14.72 0.65 -3.62
CA LEU A 43 -14.69 -0.80 -3.55
C LEU A 43 -13.97 -1.32 -2.30
N GLN A 44 -13.15 -0.49 -1.68
CA GLN A 44 -12.44 -0.81 -0.46
C GLN A 44 -11.87 0.48 0.12
N THR A 45 -11.95 0.63 1.44
CA THR A 45 -11.31 1.73 2.18
C THR A 45 -10.56 1.14 3.36
N VAL A 46 -9.24 1.35 3.44
CA VAL A 46 -8.37 0.81 4.49
C VAL A 46 -7.67 1.97 5.18
N ALA A 47 -7.78 2.06 6.51
CA ALA A 47 -7.04 3.04 7.28
C ALA A 47 -5.55 2.67 7.31
N LEU A 48 -4.67 3.66 7.26
CA LEU A 48 -3.21 3.48 7.26
C LEU A 48 -2.63 4.17 8.51
N PRO A 49 -2.71 3.52 9.69
CA PRO A 49 -2.18 4.10 10.91
C PRO A 49 -0.66 4.26 10.81
N ASN A 50 -0.13 5.27 11.50
CA ASN A 50 1.30 5.58 11.54
C ASN A 50 1.92 5.80 10.14
N CYS A 51 1.15 6.35 9.20
CA CYS A 51 1.62 6.75 7.88
C CYS A 51 2.21 8.17 7.95
N PRO A 52 3.54 8.34 7.82
CA PRO A 52 4.17 9.66 7.92
C PRO A 52 3.98 10.51 6.66
N PHE A 53 4.24 9.94 5.49
CA PHE A 53 4.17 10.58 4.18
C PHE A 53 4.17 9.52 3.09
N VAL A 54 3.25 9.59 2.13
CA VAL A 54 3.12 8.61 1.05
C VAL A 54 4.01 9.01 -0.13
N THR A 55 4.90 8.10 -0.55
CA THR A 55 5.80 8.32 -1.69
C THR A 55 5.43 7.48 -2.91
N SER A 56 4.71 6.39 -2.71
CA SER A 56 4.30 5.50 -3.80
C SER A 56 2.99 4.81 -3.47
N VAL A 57 2.15 4.65 -4.49
CA VAL A 57 0.99 3.78 -4.50
C VAL A 57 1.09 3.00 -5.80
N GLN A 58 0.97 1.68 -5.75
CA GLN A 58 1.04 0.87 -6.96
C GLN A 58 0.21 -0.39 -6.83
N PHE A 59 -0.66 -0.66 -7.81
CA PHE A 59 -1.27 -1.96 -7.94
C PHE A 59 -0.22 -3.02 -8.30
N ALA A 60 -0.41 -4.22 -7.74
CA ALA A 60 0.26 -5.40 -8.24
C ALA A 60 -0.06 -5.61 -9.74
N PRO A 61 0.85 -6.25 -10.52
CA PRO A 61 0.62 -6.47 -11.95
C PRO A 61 -0.70 -7.20 -12.26
N LEU A 62 -1.12 -8.08 -11.34
CA LEU A 62 -2.48 -8.57 -11.23
C LEU A 62 -3.18 -7.80 -10.09
N PRO A 63 -4.41 -7.29 -10.27
CA PRO A 63 -5.07 -6.43 -9.30
C PRO A 63 -5.63 -7.25 -8.13
N PHE A 64 -4.74 -7.70 -7.24
CA PHE A 64 -5.10 -8.38 -5.99
C PHE A 64 -4.45 -7.74 -4.76
N ALA A 65 -3.56 -6.77 -4.97
CA ALA A 65 -2.90 -6.04 -3.90
C ALA A 65 -2.48 -4.65 -4.36
N VAL A 66 -2.27 -3.75 -3.39
CA VAL A 66 -1.72 -2.41 -3.57
C VAL A 66 -0.52 -2.26 -2.64
N LEU A 67 0.63 -1.95 -3.23
CA LEU A 67 1.85 -1.56 -2.52
C LEU A 67 1.81 -0.07 -2.22
N ILE A 68 2.15 0.29 -1.00
CA ILE A 68 2.23 1.66 -0.55
C ILE A 68 3.63 1.87 0.03
N GLY A 69 4.32 2.91 -0.45
CA GLY A 69 5.62 3.32 0.06
C GLY A 69 5.52 4.56 0.92
N TYR A 70 6.27 4.57 2.03
CA TYR A 70 6.33 5.69 2.95
C TYR A 70 7.73 6.30 3.03
N GLY A 71 7.77 7.63 3.05
CA GLY A 71 8.97 8.42 3.35
C GLY A 71 8.86 9.07 4.74
N ARG A 72 9.97 9.56 5.29
CA ARG A 72 9.90 10.35 6.53
C ARG A 72 9.21 11.68 6.30
N CYS A 73 8.32 12.03 7.23
CA CYS A 73 7.90 13.40 7.41
C CYS A 73 9.09 14.20 7.99
N GLN A 74 9.47 15.32 7.36
CA GLN A 74 10.56 16.19 7.82
C GLN A 74 10.18 17.01 9.08
N ALA A 75 9.39 16.45 9.99
CA ALA A 75 9.13 17.07 11.28
C ALA A 75 10.43 17.04 12.11
N PRO A 76 10.71 18.10 12.91
CA PRO A 76 11.95 18.20 13.66
C PRO A 76 12.11 16.97 14.57
N ALA A 77 13.34 16.46 14.62
CA ALA A 77 13.73 15.21 15.27
C ALA A 77 13.02 14.99 16.60
N LEU A 78 11.97 14.17 16.59
CA LEU A 78 11.47 13.53 17.80
C LEU A 78 12.64 12.74 18.40
N ALA A 79 12.82 12.81 19.72
CA ALA A 79 13.90 12.13 20.44
C ALA A 79 13.94 10.60 20.21
N GLN A 80 12.83 10.04 19.71
CA GLN A 80 12.73 8.70 19.17
C GLN A 80 12.22 8.79 17.73
N ALA A 81 12.91 8.12 16.81
CA ALA A 81 12.40 7.94 15.46
C ALA A 81 11.05 7.20 15.55
N PRO A 82 9.95 7.75 15.02
CA PRO A 82 8.70 7.00 14.97
C PRO A 82 8.97 5.72 14.18
N GLN A 83 8.60 4.57 14.74
CA GLN A 83 8.64 3.30 14.03
C GLN A 83 7.43 3.27 13.09
N TYR A 84 7.70 3.34 11.80
CA TYR A 84 6.72 3.16 10.75
C TYR A 84 7.29 2.17 9.74
N ALA A 85 6.43 1.38 9.12
CA ALA A 85 6.83 0.51 8.02
C ALA A 85 7.31 1.38 6.85
N VAL A 86 8.42 1.07 6.20
CA VAL A 86 8.85 1.79 4.99
C VAL A 86 7.98 1.43 3.78
N LEU A 87 7.36 0.24 3.82
CA LEU A 87 6.41 -0.26 2.83
C LEU A 87 5.26 -1.00 3.52
N ARG A 88 4.06 -0.90 2.97
CA ARG A 88 2.92 -1.78 3.29
C ARG A 88 2.30 -2.33 2.02
N CYS A 89 1.81 -3.56 2.07
CA CYS A 89 1.09 -4.19 0.97
C CYS A 89 -0.29 -4.60 1.45
N ILE A 90 -1.32 -3.99 0.87
CA ILE A 90 -2.70 -4.19 1.26
C ILE A 90 -3.38 -5.09 0.23
N GLU A 91 -4.02 -6.17 0.68
CA GLU A 91 -4.82 -7.00 -0.22
C GLU A 91 -6.00 -6.20 -0.79
N PHE A 92 -6.23 -6.33 -2.09
CA PHE A 92 -7.38 -5.77 -2.77
C PHE A 92 -8.48 -6.82 -2.93
N GLN A 93 -9.55 -6.64 -2.17
CA GLN A 93 -10.77 -7.44 -2.19
C GLN A 93 -11.96 -6.54 -2.57
N PRO A 94 -12.25 -6.35 -3.87
CA PRO A 94 -13.28 -5.41 -4.31
C PRO A 94 -14.67 -5.82 -3.79
N LYS A 95 -15.24 -5.01 -2.88
CA LYS A 95 -16.59 -5.16 -2.35
C LYS A 95 -17.30 -3.82 -2.45
N PRO A 96 -18.41 -3.70 -3.18
CA PRO A 96 -19.18 -2.46 -3.20
C PRO A 96 -19.52 -2.05 -1.76
N GLY A 97 -19.02 -0.90 -1.33
CA GLY A 97 -19.21 -0.37 0.01
C GLY A 97 -19.43 1.15 -0.04
N GLY A 98 -20.10 1.71 0.96
CA GLY A 98 -20.22 3.15 1.07
C GLY A 98 -18.85 3.80 1.26
N ALA A 99 -18.65 5.03 0.77
CA ALA A 99 -17.35 5.73 0.77
C ALA A 99 -16.67 5.88 2.16
N ARG A 100 -17.41 5.68 3.25
CA ARG A 100 -16.94 5.80 4.64
C ARG A 100 -16.84 4.49 5.40
N GLN A 101 -17.24 3.37 4.81
CA GLN A 101 -17.14 2.08 5.48
C GLN A 101 -15.70 1.57 5.36
N LEU A 102 -15.00 1.55 6.49
CA LEU A 102 -13.71 0.87 6.57
C LEU A 102 -13.92 -0.61 6.30
N THR A 103 -13.11 -1.14 5.39
CA THR A 103 -12.99 -2.58 5.18
C THR A 103 -12.05 -3.13 6.23
N GLU A 104 -12.30 -4.34 6.72
CA GLU A 104 -11.36 -5.02 7.61
C GLU A 104 -9.97 -5.07 6.96
N GLU A 105 -8.95 -4.83 7.78
CA GLU A 105 -7.57 -4.74 7.31
C GLU A 105 -7.08 -6.13 6.89
N VAL A 106 -6.67 -6.26 5.63
CA VAL A 106 -5.98 -7.45 5.13
C VAL A 106 -4.61 -7.02 4.61
N GLU A 107 -3.78 -6.53 5.53
CA GLU A 107 -2.37 -6.30 5.25
C GLU A 107 -1.70 -7.65 4.93
N LEU A 108 -1.12 -7.76 3.74
CA LEU A 108 -0.37 -8.96 3.33
C LEU A 108 1.00 -8.98 4.00
N PHE A 109 1.66 -7.82 4.03
CA PHE A 109 2.92 -7.61 4.73
C PHE A 109 3.21 -6.13 4.96
N ALA A 110 4.05 -5.87 5.95
CA ALA A 110 4.75 -4.62 6.16
C ALA A 110 6.27 -4.87 6.17
N VAL A 111 7.04 -3.91 5.66
CA VAL A 111 8.50 -3.92 5.79
C VAL A 111 8.89 -2.81 6.74
N ASP A 112 9.35 -3.16 7.94
CA ASP A 112 9.93 -2.21 8.88
C ASP A 112 11.41 -1.99 8.56
N SER A 113 11.81 -0.73 8.45
CA SER A 113 13.19 -0.33 8.18
C SER A 113 13.42 1.08 8.70
N THR A 114 14.66 1.43 9.00
CA THR A 114 15.06 2.81 9.31
C THR A 114 15.22 3.68 8.05
N ASP A 115 15.05 3.08 6.87
CA ASP A 115 15.15 3.72 5.57
C ASP A 115 14.07 4.79 5.33
N GLU A 116 14.36 5.65 4.36
CA GLU A 116 13.38 6.55 3.74
C GLU A 116 13.11 6.11 2.32
N SER A 117 11.94 5.51 2.06
CA SER A 117 11.55 5.18 0.68
C SER A 117 11.34 6.46 -0.11
N ASN A 118 11.82 6.46 -1.36
CA ASN A 118 11.52 7.46 -2.36
C ASN A 118 10.53 6.91 -3.40
N VAL A 119 10.77 5.69 -3.87
CA VAL A 119 9.91 5.01 -4.84
C VAL A 119 9.84 3.53 -4.51
N ALA A 120 8.65 2.95 -4.64
CA ALA A 120 8.42 1.52 -4.45
C ALA A 120 7.67 0.94 -5.65
N LEU A 121 8.11 -0.23 -6.13
CA LEU A 121 7.56 -0.87 -7.31
C LEU A 121 7.49 -2.40 -7.16
N PHE A 122 6.37 -3.01 -7.56
CA PHE A 122 6.29 -4.42 -7.86
C PHE A 122 7.14 -4.78 -9.09
N HIS A 123 7.71 -5.97 -9.05
CA HIS A 123 8.33 -6.58 -10.21
C HIS A 123 7.28 -6.72 -11.34
N PRO A 124 7.57 -6.26 -12.57
CA PRO A 124 6.56 -6.12 -13.61
C PRO A 124 6.09 -7.45 -14.22
N HIS A 125 6.84 -8.53 -14.00
CA HIS A 125 6.56 -9.82 -14.63
C HIS A 125 5.43 -10.58 -13.91
N PRO A 126 4.39 -11.04 -14.61
CA PRO A 126 3.23 -11.71 -14.00
C PRO A 126 3.55 -12.96 -13.19
N HIS A 127 4.59 -13.72 -13.56
CA HIS A 127 4.98 -14.90 -12.80
C HIS A 127 5.60 -14.55 -11.43
N ALA A 128 6.11 -13.32 -11.26
CA ALA A 128 6.53 -12.82 -9.96
C ALA A 128 5.34 -12.43 -9.06
N CYS A 129 4.09 -12.48 -9.55
CA CYS A 129 2.90 -12.24 -8.73
C CYS A 129 2.60 -13.39 -7.77
N ALA A 130 2.99 -14.64 -8.09
CA ALA A 130 2.84 -15.76 -7.18
C ALA A 130 3.72 -15.60 -5.92
N GLU A 131 4.85 -14.93 -6.07
CA GLU A 131 5.87 -14.75 -5.04
C GLU A 131 6.09 -13.28 -4.66
N LEU A 132 5.15 -12.41 -5.03
CA LEU A 132 5.16 -10.95 -4.81
C LEU A 132 6.58 -10.35 -4.75
N GLY A 133 7.24 -10.27 -5.91
CA GLY A 133 8.52 -9.55 -6.01
C GLY A 133 8.31 -8.04 -5.98
N PHE A 134 9.05 -7.31 -5.15
CA PHE A 134 8.99 -5.85 -5.10
C PHE A 134 10.35 -5.23 -4.77
N LEU A 135 10.49 -3.97 -5.15
CA LEU A 135 11.69 -3.16 -5.01
C LEU A 135 11.31 -1.83 -4.36
N TYR A 136 12.20 -1.27 -3.55
CA TYR A 136 12.13 0.16 -3.25
C TYR A 136 13.50 0.79 -3.33
N ALA A 137 13.53 2.05 -3.75
CA ALA A 137 14.73 2.87 -3.69
C ALA A 137 14.62 3.85 -2.53
N THR A 138 15.72 4.06 -1.84
CA THR A 138 15.81 4.97 -0.70
C THR A 138 16.25 6.36 -1.15
N LYS A 139 15.95 7.39 -0.34
CA LYS A 139 16.43 8.76 -0.60
C LYS A 139 17.95 8.90 -0.57
N ASP A 140 18.66 8.01 0.13
CA ASP A 140 20.12 7.99 0.17
C ASP A 140 20.75 7.12 -0.95
N GLY A 141 19.96 6.72 -1.95
CA GLY A 141 20.45 6.14 -3.20
C GLY A 141 20.66 4.63 -3.19
N ARG A 142 20.16 3.90 -2.18
CA ARG A 142 20.17 2.42 -2.17
C ARG A 142 18.94 1.86 -2.85
N ILE A 143 19.06 0.65 -3.37
CA ILE A 143 17.94 -0.14 -3.89
C ILE A 143 17.83 -1.40 -3.05
N ARG A 144 16.62 -1.71 -2.59
CA ARG A 144 16.32 -2.96 -1.88
C ARG A 144 15.33 -3.79 -2.68
N ALA A 145 15.54 -5.10 -2.69
CA ALA A 145 14.71 -6.07 -3.39
C ALA A 145 14.18 -7.10 -2.40
N PHE A 146 12.90 -7.43 -2.52
CA PHE A 146 12.21 -8.38 -1.66
C PHE A 146 11.34 -9.30 -2.48
N LYS A 147 11.01 -10.42 -1.86
CA LYS A 147 10.13 -11.45 -2.37
C LYS A 147 9.24 -11.89 -1.22
N PHE A 148 7.93 -11.91 -1.42
CA PHE A 148 6.98 -12.35 -0.42
C PHE A 148 6.26 -13.61 -0.90
N ASP A 149 6.55 -14.73 -0.26
CA ASP A 149 5.89 -15.99 -0.56
C ASP A 149 4.53 -16.07 0.11
N ARG A 150 3.47 -16.05 -0.70
CA ARG A 150 2.08 -16.12 -0.23
C ARG A 150 1.71 -17.50 0.30
N THR A 151 2.45 -18.56 -0.06
CA THR A 151 2.14 -19.94 0.36
C THR A 151 2.37 -20.17 1.87
N GLY A 152 3.24 -19.37 2.50
CA GLY A 152 3.43 -19.41 3.96
C GLY A 152 2.22 -18.94 4.77
N MET A 153 1.29 -18.20 4.15
CA MET A 153 0.12 -17.63 4.84
C MET A 153 -1.03 -18.65 5.02
N GLN A 154 -1.06 -19.75 4.26
CA GLN A 154 -2.08 -20.81 4.43
C GLN A 154 -1.78 -21.81 5.56
N LEU A 155 -0.57 -21.77 6.15
CA LEU A 155 -0.17 -22.65 7.26
C LEU A 155 -0.17 -21.95 8.64
N GLY A 156 -0.45 -20.64 8.70
CA GLY A 156 -0.36 -19.83 9.93
C GLY A 156 -1.58 -19.83 10.84
N GLY A 157 -2.48 -20.82 10.73
CA GLY A 157 -3.53 -21.04 11.71
C GLY A 157 -2.93 -21.69 12.97
N ALA A 158 -2.73 -20.87 14.01
CA ALA A 158 -2.25 -21.21 15.36
C ALA A 158 -0.74 -21.49 15.49
N GLY A 159 -0.06 -20.60 16.20
CA GLY A 159 1.32 -20.81 16.65
C GLY A 159 1.89 -19.59 17.36
N SER A 160 1.62 -19.48 18.65
CA SER A 160 2.35 -18.61 19.59
C SER A 160 3.79 -19.09 19.77
N SER A 161 4.76 -18.16 19.78
CA SER A 161 5.94 -18.17 20.67
C SER A 161 6.72 -16.87 20.50
#